data_AF-A0AAW0JVV2-F1
#
_entry.id   AF-A0AAW0JVV2-F1
#
_cell.length_a   1.000
_cell.length_b   1.000
_cell.length_c   1.000
_cell.angle_alpha   90.00
_cell.angle_beta   90.00
_cell.angle_gamma   90.00
#
_symmetry.space_group_name_H-M   'P 1'
#
loop_
_entity.id
_entity.type
_entity.pdbx_description
1 polymer ?
#
loop_
_entity_poly.entity_id
_entity_poly.type
_entity_poly.pdbx_seq_one_letter_code
_entity_poly.pdbx_strand_id
1 'polypeptide(L)'
;MFQVKLNPSLADAWLCLGNCIWKKGDLSSAKNCFTLALSKGPNKRILCQLSMLERRMAQGKAFLPVSETTLCCSQLFLGTENEAELVEESIQHAKEAITLDVKDGNSWYNLGNACLTSFFVTGAWDHSKLQQSSKAYQNAEKDDRMKSNPDLYFNCATVNKYLENYERALSGFEAAALKDPGLNATEEVQKIVNLLDKLENMLRGHARSKRLASLSSSLAAVNLNSSYKRATIDLLLDGLNKAVAVVGKVLFFIKHDNLAPLYYLLCDSNQICFILSVYGIHSDTVRLAV
;
A
#
# COMPACT_ATOMS: atom_id res chain seq x y z
N MET A 1 -30.44 -13.35 -17.82
CA MET A 1 -30.54 -12.73 -19.16
C MET A 1 -31.93 -12.15 -19.45
N PHE A 2 -33.03 -12.79 -19.02
CA PHE A 2 -34.39 -12.32 -19.33
C PHE A 2 -34.76 -10.96 -18.71
N GLN A 3 -34.37 -10.66 -17.46
CA GLN A 3 -34.81 -9.42 -16.80
C GLN A 3 -34.19 -8.12 -17.36
N VAL A 4 -32.90 -8.12 -17.73
CA VAL A 4 -32.25 -6.93 -18.35
C VAL A 4 -32.77 -6.63 -19.75
N LYS A 5 -33.32 -7.63 -20.46
CA LYS A 5 -33.97 -7.44 -21.76
C LYS A 5 -35.39 -6.88 -21.62
N LEU A 6 -36.07 -7.20 -20.51
CA LEU A 6 -37.43 -6.75 -20.22
C LEU A 6 -37.47 -5.33 -19.63
N ASN A 7 -36.51 -4.98 -18.77
CA ASN A 7 -36.32 -3.62 -18.29
C ASN A 7 -34.82 -3.27 -18.26
N PRO A 8 -34.29 -2.66 -19.34
CA PRO A 8 -32.89 -2.29 -19.44
C PRO A 8 -32.43 -1.27 -18.40
N SER A 9 -33.32 -0.52 -17.76
CA SER A 9 -33.00 0.48 -16.74
C SER A 9 -32.88 -0.10 -15.33
N LEU A 10 -33.16 -1.39 -15.14
CA LEU A 10 -33.09 -2.04 -13.83
C LEU A 10 -31.63 -2.34 -13.46
N ALA A 11 -31.00 -1.41 -12.74
CA ALA A 11 -29.59 -1.52 -12.34
C ALA A 11 -29.28 -2.80 -11.54
N ASP A 12 -30.19 -3.27 -10.69
CA ASP A 12 -30.00 -4.50 -9.91
C ASP A 12 -29.88 -5.75 -10.80
N ALA A 13 -30.63 -5.82 -11.89
CA ALA A 13 -30.56 -6.96 -12.81
C ALA A 13 -29.21 -7.00 -13.55
N TRP A 14 -28.68 -5.84 -13.93
CA TRP A 14 -27.34 -5.72 -14.50
C TRP A 14 -26.25 -6.08 -13.49
N LEU A 15 -26.39 -5.60 -12.25
CA LEU A 15 -25.45 -5.91 -11.18
C LEU A 15 -25.39 -7.41 -10.91
N CYS A 16 -26.53 -8.08 -10.78
CA CYS A 16 -26.61 -9.53 -10.61
C CYS A 16 -25.99 -10.27 -11.81
N LEU A 17 -26.30 -9.84 -13.05
CA LEU A 17 -25.75 -10.47 -14.25
C LEU A 17 -24.23 -10.35 -14.32
N GLY A 18 -23.68 -9.13 -14.14
CA GLY A 18 -22.24 -8.88 -14.17
C GLY A 18 -21.51 -9.66 -13.08
N ASN A 19 -22.06 -9.70 -11.86
CA ASN A 19 -21.49 -10.49 -10.76
C ASN A 19 -21.48 -12.00 -11.07
N CYS A 20 -22.54 -12.52 -11.71
CA CYS A 20 -22.57 -13.92 -12.14
C CYS A 20 -21.53 -14.23 -13.22
N ILE A 21 -21.31 -13.30 -14.17
CA ILE A 21 -20.27 -13.45 -15.20
C ILE A 21 -18.88 -13.39 -14.58
N TRP A 22 -18.66 -12.44 -13.67
CA TRP A 22 -17.39 -12.33 -12.94
C TRP A 22 -17.09 -13.61 -12.14
N LYS A 23 -18.06 -14.14 -11.40
CA LYS A 23 -17.88 -15.42 -10.68
C LYS A 23 -17.54 -16.61 -11.58
N LYS A 24 -17.85 -16.56 -12.87
CA LYS A 24 -17.44 -17.58 -13.87
C LYS A 24 -16.01 -17.39 -14.39
N GLY A 25 -15.34 -16.30 -14.02
CA GLY A 25 -13.97 -15.98 -14.42
C GLY A 25 -13.85 -15.16 -15.71
N ASP A 26 -14.96 -14.84 -16.38
CA ASP A 26 -14.94 -14.03 -17.60
C ASP A 26 -14.95 -12.53 -17.27
N LEU A 27 -13.77 -12.00 -16.93
CA LEU A 27 -13.59 -10.61 -16.51
C LEU A 27 -13.97 -9.62 -17.64
N SER A 28 -13.61 -9.93 -18.88
CA SER A 28 -13.91 -9.06 -20.03
C SER A 28 -15.42 -8.94 -20.28
N SER A 29 -16.15 -10.05 -20.24
CA SER A 29 -17.62 -10.00 -20.39
C SER A 29 -18.29 -9.33 -19.18
N ALA A 30 -17.74 -9.48 -17.98
CA ALA A 30 -18.24 -8.77 -16.79
C ALA A 30 -18.05 -7.25 -16.95
N LYS A 31 -16.89 -6.79 -17.44
CA LYS A 31 -16.60 -5.37 -17.69
C LYS A 31 -17.58 -4.81 -18.71
N ASN A 32 -17.73 -5.49 -19.86
CA ASN A 32 -18.71 -5.12 -20.88
C ASN A 32 -20.14 -5.04 -20.33
N CYS A 33 -20.53 -5.98 -19.47
CA CYS A 33 -21.86 -6.00 -18.85
C CYS A 33 -22.08 -4.76 -17.97
N PHE A 34 -21.11 -4.39 -17.14
CA PHE A 34 -21.21 -3.22 -16.28
C PHE A 34 -21.14 -1.90 -17.07
N THR A 35 -20.27 -1.81 -18.08
CA THR A 35 -20.20 -0.63 -18.97
C THR A 35 -21.52 -0.42 -19.73
N LEU A 36 -22.13 -1.50 -20.23
CA LEU A 36 -23.47 -1.45 -20.83
C LEU A 36 -24.52 -0.97 -19.82
N ALA A 37 -24.43 -1.38 -18.56
CA ALA A 37 -25.34 -0.93 -17.52
C ALA A 37 -25.20 0.58 -17.23
N LEU A 38 -23.97 1.11 -17.20
CA LEU A 38 -23.74 2.56 -17.06
C LEU A 38 -24.26 3.36 -18.26
N SER A 39 -24.27 2.78 -19.47
CA SER A 39 -24.91 3.42 -20.63
C SER A 39 -26.42 3.66 -20.46
N LYS A 40 -27.06 3.03 -19.46
CA LYS A 40 -28.48 3.20 -19.13
C LYS A 40 -28.72 4.23 -18.02
N GLY A 41 -27.66 4.70 -17.37
CA GLY A 41 -27.69 5.72 -16.34
C GLY A 41 -26.58 5.54 -15.30
N PRO A 42 -26.12 6.62 -14.66
CA PRO A 42 -25.11 6.55 -13.62
C PRO A 42 -25.63 5.76 -12.42
N ASN A 43 -24.80 4.85 -11.89
CA ASN A 43 -25.15 4.04 -10.73
C ASN A 43 -23.93 3.72 -9.87
N LYS A 44 -23.94 4.16 -8.61
CA LYS A 44 -22.79 4.00 -7.71
C LYS A 44 -22.38 2.54 -7.49
N ARG A 45 -23.34 1.60 -7.43
CA ARG A 45 -23.02 0.18 -7.19
C ARG A 45 -22.32 -0.43 -8.40
N ILE A 46 -22.75 -0.08 -9.61
CA ILE A 46 -22.11 -0.53 -10.85
C ILE A 46 -20.71 0.09 -10.99
N LEU A 47 -20.56 1.38 -10.69
CA LEU A 47 -19.25 2.05 -10.68
C LEU A 47 -18.28 1.41 -9.68
N CYS A 48 -18.75 1.08 -8.46
CA CYS A 48 -17.92 0.33 -7.52
C CYS A 48 -17.54 -1.06 -8.06
N GLN A 49 -18.44 -1.79 -8.71
CA GLN A 49 -18.10 -3.09 -9.29
C GLN A 49 -17.06 -2.98 -10.42
N LEU A 50 -17.19 -1.98 -11.31
CA LEU A 50 -16.18 -1.73 -12.34
C LEU A 50 -14.82 -1.43 -11.73
N SER A 51 -14.79 -0.54 -10.74
CA SER A 51 -13.58 -0.23 -10.00
C SER A 51 -12.93 -1.50 -9.44
N MET A 52 -13.69 -2.37 -8.76
CA MET A 52 -13.18 -3.64 -8.24
C MET A 52 -12.69 -4.60 -9.34
N LEU A 53 -13.44 -4.71 -10.43
CA LEU A 53 -13.13 -5.60 -11.54
C LEU A 53 -11.85 -5.17 -12.27
N GLU A 54 -11.65 -3.87 -12.47
CA GLU A 54 -10.48 -3.32 -13.15
C GLU A 54 -9.20 -3.57 -12.35
N ARG A 55 -9.24 -3.40 -11.02
CA ARG A 55 -8.13 -3.83 -10.15
C ARG A 55 -7.87 -5.32 -10.29
N ARG A 56 -8.93 -6.13 -10.35
CA ARG A 56 -8.79 -7.57 -10.51
C ARG A 56 -8.15 -7.93 -11.86
N MET A 57 -8.50 -7.22 -12.92
CA MET A 57 -7.90 -7.40 -14.24
C MET A 57 -6.43 -6.96 -14.24
N ALA A 58 -6.10 -5.90 -13.52
CA ALA A 58 -4.73 -5.40 -13.37
C ALA A 58 -3.81 -6.36 -12.56
N GLN A 59 -4.36 -7.30 -11.80
CA GLN A 59 -3.58 -8.26 -11.01
C GLN A 59 -3.09 -9.49 -11.81
N GLY A 60 -3.42 -9.58 -13.11
CA GLY A 60 -2.99 -10.67 -14.00
C GLY A 60 -3.51 -12.07 -13.64
N LYS A 61 -3.18 -13.08 -14.45
CA LYS A 61 -3.58 -14.51 -14.24
C LYS A 61 -2.87 -15.19 -13.06
N ALA A 62 -1.91 -14.53 -12.40
CA ALA A 62 -1.22 -15.08 -11.23
C ALA A 62 -2.11 -15.11 -9.98
N PHE A 63 -3.27 -14.44 -10.01
CA PHE A 63 -4.21 -14.45 -8.91
C PHE A 63 -5.41 -15.38 -9.24
N LEU A 64 -5.29 -16.66 -8.88
CA LEU A 64 -6.43 -17.58 -8.77
C LEU A 64 -7.39 -17.09 -7.66
N PRO A 65 -8.66 -17.53 -7.62
CA PRO A 65 -9.69 -16.89 -6.82
C PRO A 65 -9.42 -17.11 -5.33
N VAL A 66 -9.00 -16.06 -4.64
CA VAL A 66 -9.08 -15.97 -3.18
C VAL A 66 -10.54 -15.66 -2.87
N SER A 67 -11.33 -16.68 -2.59
CA SER A 67 -12.33 -16.52 -1.54
C SER A 67 -11.56 -16.12 -0.28
N GLU A 68 -11.96 -15.04 0.38
CA GLU A 68 -11.57 -14.77 1.77
C GLU A 68 -10.08 -14.97 2.05
N THR A 69 -9.36 -13.87 1.89
CA THR A 69 -8.08 -13.61 2.55
C THR A 69 -6.88 -14.51 2.34
N THR A 70 -5.74 -13.91 2.68
CA THR A 70 -4.39 -14.44 2.60
C THR A 70 -3.69 -14.07 1.29
N LEU A 71 -2.87 -13.03 1.45
CA LEU A 71 -1.51 -12.93 0.93
C LEU A 71 -1.33 -12.91 -0.61
N CYS A 72 -1.01 -11.73 -1.14
CA CYS A 72 0.05 -11.63 -2.13
C CYS A 72 0.78 -10.29 -2.01
N CYS A 73 1.54 -10.13 -0.91
CA CYS A 73 2.62 -9.13 -0.82
C CYS A 73 3.97 -9.72 -1.29
N SER A 74 3.99 -10.90 -1.93
CA SER A 74 5.23 -11.64 -2.21
C SER A 74 5.54 -11.85 -3.69
N GLN A 75 4.88 -11.15 -4.62
CA GLN A 75 5.29 -11.15 -6.03
C GLN A 75 5.51 -9.74 -6.56
N LEU A 76 6.60 -9.61 -7.31
CA LEU A 76 7.16 -8.40 -7.90
C LEU A 76 6.11 -7.71 -8.79
N PHE A 77 5.37 -6.74 -8.26
CA PHE A 77 4.43 -5.93 -9.05
C PHE A 77 5.19 -4.78 -9.73
N LEU A 78 5.81 -5.08 -10.87
CA LEU A 78 6.00 -4.06 -11.91
C LEU A 78 4.87 -4.27 -12.88
N GLY A 79 3.83 -3.44 -12.80
CA GLY A 79 2.69 -3.61 -13.68
C GLY A 79 3.06 -3.29 -15.13
N THR A 80 2.43 -3.99 -16.06
CA THR A 80 2.49 -3.62 -17.47
C THR A 80 1.76 -2.29 -17.71
N GLU A 81 2.04 -1.57 -18.81
CA GLU A 81 1.33 -0.31 -19.14
C GLU A 81 -0.19 -0.49 -19.11
N ASN A 82 -0.68 -1.64 -19.57
CA ASN A 82 -2.09 -2.03 -19.54
C ASN A 82 -2.64 -2.19 -18.10
N GLU A 83 -1.83 -2.66 -17.15
CA GLU A 83 -2.25 -2.77 -15.74
C GLU A 83 -2.35 -1.39 -15.08
N ALA A 84 -1.42 -0.48 -15.39
CA ALA A 84 -1.49 0.89 -14.89
C ALA A 84 -2.73 1.62 -15.42
N GLU A 85 -3.05 1.46 -16.70
CA GLU A 85 -4.27 2.01 -17.31
C GLU A 85 -5.54 1.50 -16.62
N LEU A 86 -5.66 0.18 -16.42
CA LEU A 86 -6.80 -0.42 -15.71
C LEU A 86 -6.95 0.13 -14.29
N VAL A 87 -5.85 0.38 -13.58
CA VAL A 87 -5.92 0.94 -12.23
C VAL A 87 -6.32 2.42 -12.24
N GLU A 88 -5.92 3.21 -13.23
CA GLU A 88 -6.39 4.58 -13.36
C GLU A 88 -7.88 4.65 -13.73
N GLU A 89 -8.38 3.75 -14.59
CA GLU A 89 -9.82 3.56 -14.81
C GLU A 89 -10.55 3.21 -13.50
N SER A 90 -9.96 2.34 -12.69
CA SER A 90 -10.50 1.94 -11.38
C SER A 90 -10.63 3.13 -10.41
N ILE A 91 -9.63 4.02 -10.40
CA ILE A 91 -9.65 5.26 -9.62
C ILE A 91 -10.75 6.19 -10.14
N GLN A 92 -10.90 6.31 -11.46
CA GLN A 92 -11.90 7.18 -12.08
C GLN A 92 -13.32 6.72 -11.73
N HIS A 93 -13.64 5.43 -11.90
CA HIS A 93 -14.95 4.89 -11.52
C HIS A 93 -15.24 5.00 -10.02
N ALA A 94 -14.23 4.83 -9.15
CA ALA A 94 -14.42 5.03 -7.71
C ALA A 94 -14.73 6.49 -7.36
N LYS A 95 -14.06 7.45 -8.01
CA LYS A 95 -14.36 8.89 -7.84
C LYS A 95 -15.77 9.23 -8.31
N GLU A 96 -16.20 8.70 -9.45
CA GLU A 96 -17.57 8.88 -9.95
C GLU A 96 -18.61 8.27 -9.01
N ALA A 97 -18.33 7.12 -8.37
CA ALA A 97 -19.23 6.57 -7.37
C ALA A 97 -19.42 7.52 -6.17
N ILE A 98 -18.33 8.19 -5.74
CA ILE A 98 -18.35 9.18 -4.66
C ILE A 98 -19.12 10.44 -5.07
N THR A 99 -19.03 10.90 -6.33
CA THR A 99 -19.80 12.09 -6.76
C THR A 99 -21.30 11.86 -6.75
N LEU A 100 -21.75 10.61 -6.90
CA LEU A 100 -23.17 10.24 -6.77
C LEU A 100 -23.65 10.19 -5.32
N ASP A 101 -22.78 9.85 -4.37
CA ASP A 101 -23.09 9.84 -2.93
C ASP A 101 -21.83 9.98 -2.08
N VAL A 102 -21.51 11.22 -1.69
CA VAL A 102 -20.30 11.53 -0.92
C VAL A 102 -20.29 10.93 0.49
N LYS A 103 -21.45 10.49 1.00
CA LYS A 103 -21.58 9.87 2.32
C LYS A 103 -21.43 8.34 2.27
N ASP A 104 -21.36 7.75 1.07
CA ASP A 104 -21.26 6.31 0.89
C ASP A 104 -19.86 5.80 1.23
N GLY A 105 -19.72 5.15 2.39
CA GLY A 105 -18.43 4.64 2.83
C GLY A 105 -17.87 3.55 1.93
N ASN A 106 -18.72 2.75 1.27
CA ASN A 106 -18.27 1.74 0.32
C ASN A 106 -17.62 2.35 -0.94
N SER A 107 -18.13 3.48 -1.41
CA SER A 107 -17.53 4.21 -2.54
C SER A 107 -16.15 4.77 -2.17
N TRP A 108 -16.02 5.35 -0.96
CA TRP A 108 -14.72 5.78 -0.42
C TRP A 108 -13.75 4.62 -0.20
N TYR A 109 -14.22 3.50 0.33
CA TYR A 109 -13.42 2.28 0.48
C TYR A 109 -12.89 1.77 -0.86
N ASN A 110 -13.72 1.82 -1.91
CA ASN A 110 -13.29 1.45 -3.26
C ASN A 110 -12.21 2.38 -3.81
N LEU A 111 -12.31 3.69 -3.57
CA LEU A 111 -11.23 4.62 -3.93
C LEU A 111 -9.95 4.31 -3.16
N GLY A 112 -10.05 4.00 -1.87
CA GLY A 112 -8.91 3.59 -1.05
C GLY A 112 -8.20 2.37 -1.63
N ASN A 113 -8.95 1.34 -2.02
CA ASN A 113 -8.43 0.14 -2.66
C ASN A 113 -7.78 0.45 -4.02
N ALA A 114 -8.41 1.31 -4.85
CA ALA A 114 -7.86 1.73 -6.13
C ALA A 114 -6.52 2.46 -6.00
N CYS A 115 -6.43 3.41 -5.06
CA CYS A 115 -5.18 4.11 -4.77
C CYS A 115 -4.10 3.17 -4.21
N LEU A 116 -4.47 2.20 -3.35
CA LEU A 116 -3.53 1.22 -2.81
C LEU A 116 -3.01 0.27 -3.91
N THR A 117 -3.88 -0.21 -4.80
CA THR A 117 -3.45 -0.99 -5.98
C THR A 117 -2.55 -0.16 -6.89
N SER A 118 -2.85 1.12 -7.10
CA SER A 118 -2.00 2.03 -7.89
C SER A 118 -0.61 2.17 -7.28
N PHE A 119 -0.52 2.28 -5.96
CA PHE A 119 0.77 2.29 -5.26
C PHE A 119 1.59 1.02 -5.56
N PHE A 120 1.00 -0.17 -5.48
CA PHE A 120 1.73 -1.41 -5.75
C PHE A 120 2.08 -1.60 -7.22
N VAL A 121 1.14 -1.36 -8.14
CA VAL A 121 1.34 -1.52 -9.59
C VAL A 121 2.43 -0.59 -10.13
N THR A 122 2.60 0.60 -9.51
CA THR A 122 3.65 1.56 -9.88
C THR A 122 4.98 1.32 -9.18
N GLY A 123 5.15 0.19 -8.47
CA GLY A 123 6.42 -0.21 -7.85
C GLY A 123 6.58 0.16 -6.38
N ALA A 124 5.49 0.45 -5.68
CA ALA A 124 5.45 0.64 -4.22
C ALA A 124 6.39 1.74 -3.67
N TRP A 125 6.48 2.88 -4.37
CA TRP A 125 7.32 4.02 -3.96
C TRP A 125 6.56 5.36 -3.91
N ASP A 126 5.45 5.51 -4.64
CA ASP A 126 4.69 6.76 -4.68
C ASP A 126 3.87 6.99 -3.39
N HIS A 127 4.46 7.76 -2.47
CA HIS A 127 3.84 8.15 -1.21
C HIS A 127 2.52 8.93 -1.39
N SER A 128 2.34 9.65 -2.50
CA SER A 128 1.10 10.38 -2.77
C SER A 128 -0.09 9.43 -2.89
N LYS A 129 0.10 8.27 -3.55
CA LYS A 129 -0.94 7.25 -3.72
C LYS A 129 -1.33 6.60 -2.39
N LEU A 130 -0.36 6.31 -1.51
CA LEU A 130 -0.64 5.85 -0.14
C LEU A 130 -1.43 6.88 0.67
N GLN A 131 -1.05 8.17 0.59
CA GLN A 131 -1.77 9.23 1.30
C GLN A 131 -3.20 9.40 0.77
N GLN A 132 -3.42 9.29 -0.54
CA GLN A 132 -4.76 9.29 -1.13
C GLN A 132 -5.58 8.11 -0.64
N SER A 133 -4.99 6.90 -0.60
CA SER A 133 -5.62 5.70 -0.07
C SER A 133 -6.02 5.87 1.40
N SER A 134 -5.10 6.36 2.24
CA SER A 134 -5.33 6.63 3.65
C SER A 134 -6.50 7.60 3.87
N LYS A 135 -6.53 8.72 3.15
CA LYS A 135 -7.62 9.71 3.23
C LYS A 135 -8.96 9.11 2.78
N ALA A 136 -8.96 8.24 1.77
CA ALA A 136 -10.18 7.60 1.30
C ALA A 136 -10.73 6.63 2.36
N TYR A 137 -9.89 5.81 3.00
CA TYR A 137 -10.32 4.95 4.11
C TYR A 137 -10.83 5.74 5.32
N GLN A 138 -10.16 6.84 5.69
CA GLN A 138 -10.65 7.73 6.76
C GLN A 138 -12.04 8.30 6.47
N ASN A 139 -12.38 8.54 5.19
CA ASN A 139 -13.73 8.95 4.82
C ASN A 139 -14.70 7.76 4.82
N ALA A 140 -14.25 6.56 4.45
CA ALA A 140 -15.06 5.35 4.52
C ALA A 140 -15.48 5.01 5.96
N GLU A 141 -14.57 5.17 6.93
CA GLU A 141 -14.81 4.90 8.36
C GLU A 141 -15.86 5.82 9.00
N LYS A 142 -16.16 6.97 8.38
CA LYS A 142 -17.24 7.89 8.83
C LYS A 142 -18.63 7.31 8.61
N ASP A 143 -18.76 6.31 7.72
CA ASP A 143 -20.01 5.59 7.50
C ASP A 143 -20.09 4.41 8.47
N ASP A 144 -21.10 4.42 9.36
CA ASP A 144 -21.28 3.38 10.37
C ASP A 144 -21.42 1.98 9.76
N ARG A 145 -21.93 1.87 8.53
CA ARG A 145 -22.07 0.60 7.81
C ARG A 145 -20.73 -0.04 7.48
N MET A 146 -19.67 0.76 7.41
CA MET A 146 -18.31 0.29 7.12
C MET A 146 -17.58 -0.20 8.36
N LYS A 147 -18.02 0.16 9.57
CA LYS A 147 -17.33 -0.21 10.82
C LYS A 147 -17.29 -1.72 11.07
N SER A 148 -18.19 -2.49 10.47
CA SER A 148 -18.19 -3.95 10.53
C SER A 148 -17.35 -4.62 9.43
N ASN A 149 -16.86 -3.87 8.44
CA ASN A 149 -16.10 -4.43 7.33
C ASN A 149 -14.66 -4.73 7.77
N PRO A 150 -14.24 -6.01 7.87
CA PRO A 150 -12.91 -6.36 8.35
C PRO A 150 -11.81 -6.02 7.33
N ASP A 151 -12.10 -6.08 6.02
CA ASP A 151 -11.16 -5.74 4.95
C ASP A 151 -10.76 -4.25 4.98
N LEU A 152 -11.68 -3.37 5.39
CA LEU A 152 -11.37 -1.94 5.54
C LEU A 152 -10.26 -1.74 6.58
N TYR A 153 -10.35 -2.38 7.74
CA TYR A 153 -9.31 -2.28 8.77
C TYR A 153 -8.01 -2.90 8.31
N PHE A 154 -8.06 -4.06 7.64
CA PHE A 154 -6.88 -4.74 7.12
C PHE A 154 -6.15 -3.87 6.08
N ASN A 155 -6.88 -3.28 5.14
CA ASN A 155 -6.29 -2.45 4.09
C ASN A 155 -5.80 -1.11 4.63
N CYS A 156 -6.52 -0.51 5.60
CA CYS A 156 -6.08 0.70 6.29
C CYS A 156 -4.79 0.43 7.11
N ALA A 157 -4.71 -0.71 7.79
CA ALA A 157 -3.53 -1.16 8.50
C ALA A 157 -2.33 -1.38 7.55
N THR A 158 -2.59 -2.00 6.39
CA THR A 158 -1.60 -2.17 5.33
C THR A 158 -1.04 -0.81 4.87
N VAL A 159 -1.89 0.18 4.58
CA VAL A 159 -1.44 1.53 4.23
C VAL A 159 -0.58 2.14 5.35
N ASN A 160 -1.01 2.03 6.61
CA ASN A 160 -0.25 2.55 7.75
C ASN A 160 1.10 1.84 7.93
N LYS A 161 1.18 0.53 7.64
CA LYS A 161 2.45 -0.23 7.64
C LYS A 161 3.44 0.35 6.61
N TYR A 162 2.98 0.67 5.40
CA TYR A 162 3.83 1.26 4.36
C TYR A 162 4.13 2.75 4.60
N LEU A 163 3.30 3.45 5.37
CA LEU A 163 3.58 4.81 5.86
C LEU A 163 4.39 4.81 7.16
N GLU A 164 4.83 3.65 7.65
CA GLU A 164 5.57 3.47 8.90
C GLU A 164 4.85 3.99 10.17
N ASN A 165 3.53 4.15 10.09
CA ASN A 165 2.67 4.45 11.23
C ASN A 165 2.34 3.15 11.99
N TYR A 166 3.36 2.50 12.55
CA TYR A 166 3.24 1.13 13.07
C TYR A 166 2.20 0.96 14.18
N GLU A 167 2.01 1.95 15.05
CA GLU A 167 0.95 1.92 16.09
C GLU A 167 -0.45 1.79 15.47
N ARG A 168 -0.74 2.58 14.42
CA ARG A 168 -2.01 2.51 13.69
C ARG A 168 -2.13 1.24 12.88
N ALA A 169 -1.02 0.76 12.31
CA ALA A 169 -1.00 -0.51 11.58
C ALA A 169 -1.35 -1.68 12.51
N LEU A 170 -0.73 -1.78 13.69
CA LEU A 170 -1.01 -2.80 14.69
C LEU A 170 -2.48 -2.76 15.13
N SER A 171 -2.96 -1.57 15.54
CA SER A 171 -4.35 -1.38 15.96
C SER A 171 -5.36 -1.78 14.88
N GLY A 172 -5.06 -1.45 13.62
CA GLY A 172 -5.91 -1.79 12.48
C GLY A 172 -5.92 -3.30 12.18
N PHE A 173 -4.76 -3.97 12.20
CA PHE A 173 -4.70 -5.42 12.01
C PHE A 173 -5.36 -6.17 13.15
N GLU A 174 -5.18 -5.76 14.40
CA GLU A 174 -5.89 -6.34 15.56
C GLU A 174 -7.41 -6.17 15.41
N ALA A 175 -7.87 -4.98 15.00
CA ALA A 175 -9.29 -4.71 14.74
C ALA A 175 -9.86 -5.54 13.58
N ALA A 176 -9.05 -5.88 12.58
CA ALA A 176 -9.41 -6.77 11.49
C ALA A 176 -9.50 -8.22 11.97
N ALA A 177 -8.49 -8.72 12.69
CA ALA A 177 -8.46 -10.07 13.25
C ALA A 177 -9.64 -10.35 14.20
N LEU A 178 -10.06 -9.34 14.98
CA LEU A 178 -11.21 -9.46 15.87
C LEU A 178 -12.53 -9.66 15.11
N LYS A 179 -12.67 -9.06 13.92
CA LYS A 179 -13.89 -9.11 13.12
C LYS A 179 -13.94 -10.34 12.22
N ASP A 180 -12.79 -10.71 11.65
CA ASP A 180 -12.65 -11.89 10.82
C ASP A 180 -11.27 -12.54 11.05
N PRO A 181 -11.22 -13.61 11.89
CA PRO A 181 -10.00 -14.37 12.13
C PRO A 181 -9.44 -15.04 10.86
N GLY A 182 -10.28 -15.26 9.84
CA GLY A 182 -9.86 -15.81 8.54
C GLY A 182 -8.96 -14.85 7.74
N LEU A 183 -8.85 -13.59 8.17
CA LEU A 183 -8.02 -12.62 7.46
C LEU A 183 -6.50 -12.78 7.64
N ASN A 184 -6.06 -13.67 8.55
CA ASN A 184 -4.65 -13.83 8.95
C ASN A 184 -3.98 -12.52 9.41
N ALA A 185 -4.77 -11.55 9.89
CA ALA A 185 -4.27 -10.26 10.35
C ALA A 185 -3.38 -10.39 11.60
N THR A 186 -3.60 -11.41 12.44
CA THR A 186 -2.71 -11.75 13.58
C THR A 186 -1.28 -12.06 13.13
N GLU A 187 -1.10 -12.68 11.96
CA GLU A 187 0.24 -12.93 11.41
C GLU A 187 0.94 -11.62 11.03
N GLU A 188 0.21 -10.67 10.45
CA GLU A 188 0.75 -9.34 10.13
C GLU A 188 1.15 -8.56 11.38
N VAL A 189 0.38 -8.65 12.47
CA VAL A 189 0.75 -8.10 13.79
C VAL A 189 2.08 -8.69 14.25
N GLN A 190 2.21 -10.01 14.25
CA GLN A 190 3.43 -10.68 14.71
C GLN A 190 4.65 -10.31 13.85
N LYS A 191 4.48 -10.19 12.52
CA LYS A 191 5.55 -9.74 11.61
C LYS A 191 6.02 -8.33 11.94
N ILE A 192 5.10 -7.40 12.22
CA ILE A 192 5.46 -6.03 12.60
C ILE A 192 6.20 -6.02 13.94
N VAL A 193 5.68 -6.69 14.96
CA VAL A 193 6.32 -6.74 16.30
C VAL A 193 7.73 -7.32 16.20
N ASN A 194 7.87 -8.48 15.54
CA ASN A 194 9.18 -9.12 15.34
C ASN A 194 10.18 -8.22 14.60
N LEU A 195 9.71 -7.47 13.60
CA LEU A 195 10.52 -6.52 12.87
C LEU A 195 10.98 -5.38 13.79
N LEU A 196 10.07 -4.75 14.52
CA LEU A 196 10.38 -3.62 15.41
C LEU A 196 11.33 -4.04 16.53
N ASP A 197 11.10 -5.19 17.15
CA ASP A 197 12.00 -5.77 18.15
C ASP A 197 13.40 -5.99 17.57
N LYS A 198 13.49 -6.49 16.33
CA LYS A 198 14.76 -6.68 15.64
C LYS A 198 15.47 -5.36 15.38
N LEU A 199 14.76 -4.34 14.89
CA LEU A 199 15.32 -3.01 14.64
C LEU A 199 15.83 -2.37 15.93
N GLU A 200 15.05 -2.44 17.01
CA GLU A 200 15.41 -1.88 18.31
C GLU A 200 16.63 -2.59 18.93
N ASN A 201 16.67 -3.93 18.89
CA ASN A 201 17.80 -4.70 19.41
C ASN A 201 19.10 -4.37 18.67
N MET A 202 19.04 -4.20 17.34
CA MET A 202 20.19 -3.80 16.53
C MET A 202 20.67 -2.38 16.86
N LEU A 203 19.75 -1.42 17.06
CA LEU A 203 20.09 -0.06 17.48
C LEU A 203 20.77 -0.04 18.85
N ARG A 204 20.17 -0.71 19.86
CA ARG A 204 20.69 -0.73 21.24
C ARG A 204 22.04 -1.43 21.37
N GLY A 205 22.24 -2.53 20.64
CA GLY A 205 23.48 -3.32 20.69
C GLY A 205 24.70 -2.61 20.09
N HIS A 206 24.49 -1.75 19.10
CA HIS A 206 25.59 -1.17 18.30
C HIS A 206 25.89 0.31 18.60
N ALA A 207 25.03 1.00 19.35
CA ALA A 207 25.31 2.34 19.87
C ALA A 207 26.55 2.42 20.79
N ARG A 208 27.10 1.28 21.24
CA ARG A 208 28.19 1.20 22.25
C ARG A 208 29.55 0.72 21.71
N SER A 209 29.69 0.53 20.39
CA SER A 209 30.91 -0.07 19.83
C SER A 209 32.06 0.95 19.68
N LYS A 210 33.23 0.65 20.25
CA LYS A 210 34.47 1.46 20.16
C LYS A 210 35.04 1.62 18.73
N ARG A 211 34.46 0.96 17.71
CA ARG A 211 34.92 1.02 16.30
C ARG A 211 34.49 2.28 15.54
N LEU A 212 33.84 3.25 16.19
CA LEU A 212 33.24 4.42 15.53
C LEU A 212 34.18 5.63 15.42
N ALA A 213 35.28 5.69 16.17
CA ALA A 213 36.17 6.86 16.17
C ALA A 213 36.87 7.11 14.81
N SER A 214 37.13 6.07 14.02
CA SER A 214 37.73 6.20 12.67
C SER A 214 36.70 6.48 11.56
N LEU A 215 35.39 6.50 11.85
CA LEU A 215 34.35 6.76 10.85
C LEU A 215 34.35 8.22 10.40
N SER A 216 34.48 9.16 11.33
CA SER A 216 34.22 10.58 11.07
C SER A 216 35.13 11.12 9.95
N SER A 217 36.39 10.71 9.92
CA SER A 217 37.35 11.08 8.87
C SER A 217 36.94 10.54 7.48
N SER A 218 36.46 9.29 7.42
CA SER A 218 36.03 8.67 6.16
C SER A 218 34.74 9.30 5.61
N LEU A 219 33.82 9.70 6.50
CA LEU A 219 32.57 10.35 6.14
C LEU A 219 32.80 11.79 5.67
N ALA A 220 33.77 12.50 6.25
CA ALA A 220 34.14 13.85 5.84
C ALA A 220 34.67 13.91 4.39
N ALA A 221 35.33 12.85 3.93
CA ALA A 221 35.89 12.77 2.58
C ALA A 221 34.86 12.55 1.46
N VAL A 222 33.60 12.21 1.79
CA VAL A 222 32.54 12.00 0.80
C VAL A 222 32.16 13.34 0.17
N ASN A 223 32.38 13.51 -1.13
CA ASN A 223 31.97 14.73 -1.82
C ASN A 223 30.45 14.76 -2.02
N LEU A 224 29.79 15.77 -1.44
CA LEU A 224 28.37 16.02 -1.65
C LEU A 224 28.18 17.03 -2.79
N ASN A 225 27.06 16.92 -3.50
CA ASN A 225 26.63 17.97 -4.42
C ASN A 225 26.45 19.28 -3.62
N SER A 226 27.02 20.37 -4.13
CA SER A 226 27.02 21.70 -3.49
C SER A 226 25.61 22.28 -3.26
N SER A 227 24.60 21.74 -3.95
CA SER A 227 23.19 22.12 -3.76
C SER A 227 22.61 21.67 -2.41
N TYR A 228 23.27 20.74 -1.71
CA TYR A 228 22.82 20.22 -0.41
C TYR A 228 23.73 20.69 0.72
N LYS A 229 23.10 21.14 1.81
CA LYS A 229 23.79 21.40 3.08
C LYS A 229 24.01 20.08 3.81
N ARG A 230 25.26 19.76 4.12
CA ARG A 230 25.58 18.62 4.98
C ARG A 230 25.00 18.83 6.39
N ALA A 231 24.35 17.82 6.93
CA ALA A 231 23.91 17.78 8.33
C ALA A 231 24.14 16.39 8.94
N THR A 232 24.06 16.33 10.27
CA THR A 232 24.00 15.11 11.08
C THR A 232 22.57 14.84 11.50
N ILE A 233 22.29 13.62 11.97
CA ILE A 233 20.92 13.17 12.25
C ILE A 233 20.27 14.00 13.36
N ASP A 234 21.03 14.41 14.37
CA ASP A 234 20.55 15.24 15.49
C ASP A 234 20.05 16.64 15.08
N LEU A 235 20.41 17.10 13.88
CA LEU A 235 20.00 18.40 13.36
C LEU A 235 18.80 18.32 12.41
N LEU A 236 18.30 17.11 12.12
CA LEU A 236 17.13 16.94 11.28
C LEU A 236 15.84 17.24 12.06
N LEU A 237 14.84 17.73 11.34
CA LEU A 237 13.48 17.88 11.84
C LEU A 237 12.63 16.69 11.40
N ASP A 238 11.54 16.43 12.11
CA ASP A 238 10.56 15.44 11.67
C ASP A 238 10.00 15.81 10.29
N GLY A 239 9.93 14.83 9.39
CA GLY A 239 9.43 14.97 8.03
C GLY A 239 10.48 15.36 6.98
N LEU A 240 10.06 16.06 5.93
CA LEU A 240 10.90 16.34 4.77
C LEU A 240 11.89 17.47 5.03
N ASN A 241 13.18 17.12 5.10
CA ASN A 241 14.30 18.06 5.25
C ASN A 241 14.83 18.49 3.85
N LYS A 242 14.35 19.63 3.33
CA LYS A 242 14.72 20.11 1.99
C LYS A 242 16.16 20.64 1.93
N ALA A 243 16.85 20.36 0.83
CA ALA A 243 18.22 20.81 0.57
C ALA A 243 19.24 20.41 1.66
N VAL A 244 18.97 19.33 2.38
CA VAL A 244 19.87 18.75 3.38
C VAL A 244 20.33 17.37 2.93
N ALA A 245 21.59 17.03 3.20
CA ALA A 245 22.13 15.69 2.97
C ALA A 245 22.82 15.18 4.23
N VAL A 246 22.53 13.93 4.58
CA VAL A 246 23.22 13.20 5.65
C VAL A 246 24.13 12.15 5.02
N VAL A 247 25.35 12.07 5.53
CA VAL A 247 26.30 11.02 5.14
C VAL A 247 26.43 10.05 6.30
N GLY A 248 26.02 8.81 6.06
CA GLY A 248 26.13 7.73 7.03
C GLY A 248 26.94 6.57 6.47
N LYS A 249 27.62 5.85 7.35
CA LYS A 249 28.22 4.55 7.01
C LYS A 249 27.20 3.46 7.30
N VAL A 250 26.97 2.59 6.33
CA VAL A 250 26.16 1.38 6.54
C VAL A 250 26.94 0.42 7.45
N LEU A 251 26.33 0.08 8.59
CA LEU A 251 26.86 -0.89 9.53
C LEU A 251 26.31 -2.28 9.23
N PHE A 252 25.00 -2.38 8.99
CA PHE A 252 24.34 -3.65 8.74
C PHE A 252 23.18 -3.51 7.76
N PHE A 253 22.96 -4.56 6.98
CA PHE A 253 21.71 -4.80 6.28
C PHE A 253 20.83 -5.72 7.12
N ILE A 254 19.62 -5.28 7.44
CA ILE A 254 18.70 -5.99 8.31
C ILE A 254 17.72 -6.78 7.44
N LYS A 255 18.00 -8.08 7.32
CA LYS A 255 17.12 -9.03 6.61
C LYS A 255 15.79 -9.17 7.36
N HIS A 256 14.69 -9.22 6.62
CA HIS A 256 13.36 -9.54 7.14
C HIS A 256 12.56 -10.25 6.05
N ASP A 257 11.38 -10.75 6.41
CA ASP A 257 10.63 -11.66 5.53
C ASP A 257 9.94 -10.96 4.35
N ASN A 258 9.77 -9.64 4.40
CA ASN A 258 9.19 -8.91 3.26
C ASN A 258 10.27 -8.44 2.28
N LEU A 259 9.90 -8.31 1.01
CA LEU A 259 10.78 -7.82 -0.04
C LEU A 259 11.07 -6.32 0.07
N ALA A 260 10.16 -5.55 0.67
CA ALA A 260 10.29 -4.12 0.86
C ALA A 260 9.58 -3.66 2.15
N PRO A 261 10.09 -2.58 2.80
CA PRO A 261 11.31 -1.86 2.45
C PRO A 261 12.58 -2.60 2.88
N LEU A 262 13.71 -2.24 2.28
CA LEU A 262 15.02 -2.69 2.75
C LEU A 262 15.42 -1.85 3.97
N TYR A 263 15.85 -2.51 5.05
CA TYR A 263 16.27 -1.85 6.28
C TYR A 263 17.79 -1.90 6.44
N TYR A 264 18.38 -0.74 6.71
CA TYR A 264 19.81 -0.60 6.99
C TYR A 264 20.01 0.08 8.34
N LEU A 265 20.98 -0.40 9.11
CA LEU A 265 21.50 0.32 10.26
C LEU A 265 22.69 1.16 9.81
N LEU A 266 22.60 2.47 9.96
CA LEU A 266 23.64 3.42 9.61
C LEU A 266 24.15 4.15 10.85
N CYS A 267 25.31 4.78 10.71
CA CYS A 267 25.89 5.66 11.69
C CYS A 267 26.48 6.91 11.00
N ASP A 268 26.17 8.09 11.53
CA ASP A 268 26.65 9.37 10.99
C ASP A 268 28.01 9.79 11.59
N SER A 269 28.49 11.00 11.26
CA SER A 269 29.77 11.51 11.76
C SER A 269 29.76 11.85 13.26
N ASN A 270 28.58 12.07 13.85
CA ASN A 270 28.38 12.28 15.29
C ASN A 270 28.22 10.96 16.05
N GLN A 271 28.41 9.82 15.38
CA GLN A 271 28.27 8.48 15.94
C GLN A 271 26.83 8.14 16.34
N ILE A 272 25.84 8.86 15.79
CA ILE A 272 24.43 8.58 16.02
C ILE A 272 24.01 7.46 15.07
N CYS A 273 23.53 6.35 15.66
CA CYS A 273 23.02 5.22 14.92
C CYS A 273 21.53 5.42 14.60
N PHE A 274 21.13 5.10 13.37
CA PHE A 274 19.76 5.26 12.90
C PHE A 274 19.39 4.19 11.88
N ILE A 275 18.09 3.91 11.76
CA ILE A 275 17.55 3.00 10.75
C ILE A 275 17.18 3.81 9.51
N LEU A 276 17.58 3.30 8.35
CA LEU A 276 17.12 3.76 7.06
C LEU A 276 16.26 2.66 6.42
N SER A 277 14.99 2.96 6.20
CA SER A 277 14.10 2.19 5.34
C SER A 277 14.18 2.70 3.90
N VAL A 278 14.27 1.78 2.96
CA VAL A 278 14.42 2.10 1.53
C VAL A 278 13.35 1.36 0.72
N TYR A 279 12.49 2.13 0.06
CA TYR A 279 11.42 1.65 -0.81
C TYR A 279 11.78 1.81 -2.29
N GLY A 280 11.12 1.06 -3.19
CA GLY A 280 11.26 1.24 -4.63
C GLY A 280 12.59 0.80 -5.24
N ILE A 281 13.36 -0.04 -4.53
CA ILE A 281 14.68 -0.51 -4.98
C ILE A 281 14.72 -2.04 -4.96
N HIS A 282 15.34 -2.67 -5.98
CA HIS A 282 15.56 -4.11 -6.01
C HIS A 282 16.62 -4.51 -4.97
N SER A 283 16.51 -5.71 -4.38
CA SER A 283 17.43 -6.19 -3.34
C SER A 283 18.91 -6.12 -3.70
N ASP A 284 19.22 -6.17 -5.01
CA ASP A 284 20.58 -6.29 -5.53
C ASP A 284 21.20 -4.93 -5.94
N THR A 285 20.44 -3.84 -5.85
CA THR A 285 20.88 -2.52 -6.29
C THR A 285 21.86 -1.89 -5.29
N VAL A 286 21.69 -2.11 -3.99
CA VAL A 286 22.61 -1.61 -2.95
C VAL A 286 23.65 -2.69 -2.66
N ARG A 287 24.78 -2.64 -3.37
CA ARG A 287 25.93 -3.50 -3.09
C ARG A 287 26.68 -2.97 -1.86
N LEU A 288 26.70 -3.75 -0.79
CA LEU A 288 27.65 -3.53 0.29
C LEU A 288 29.05 -3.83 -0.25
N ALA A 289 29.93 -2.83 -0.25
CA ALA A 289 31.34 -3.08 -0.51
C ALA A 289 31.86 -4.00 0.60
N VAL A 290 32.20 -5.24 0.23
CA VAL A 290 32.86 -6.22 1.10
C VAL A 290 34.30 -5.80 1.34
#